data_AF-A0A9D9FZD4-F1
#
_entry.id   AF-A0A9D9FZD4-F1
#
_cell.length_a   1.000
_cell.length_b   1.000
_cell.length_c   1.000
_cell.angle_alpha   90.00
_cell.angle_beta   90.00
_cell.angle_gamma   90.00
#
_symmetry.space_group_name_H-M   'P 1'
#
loop_
_entity.id
_entity.type
_entity.pdbx_description
1 polymer ?
#
loop_
_entity_poly.entity_id
_entity_poly.type
_entity_poly.pdbx_seq_one_letter_code
_entity_poly.pdbx_strand_id
1 'polypeptide(L)'
;MIRLLIASILFFTPLGGFADEKQREIENEAINLVIKKYGKGLKNRLKGTGVTPSYRSWYENDCFVSIAAGTYQEDTWSAMKWFSVNVCSESAEIMESE
;
A
#
# COMPACT_ATOMS: atom_id res chain seq x y z
N MET A 1 43.03 -39.51 11.68
CA MET A 1 43.11 -38.16 12.26
C MET A 1 42.16 -37.30 11.43
N ILE A 2 40.93 -37.03 11.88
CA ILE A 2 40.56 -35.95 12.84
C ILE A 2 41.11 -34.63 12.32
N ARG A 3 40.36 -33.56 12.06
CA ARG A 3 38.95 -33.16 12.15
C ARG A 3 38.96 -31.71 11.59
N LEU A 4 37.79 -31.19 11.18
CA LEU A 4 37.49 -29.76 11.01
C LEU A 4 38.19 -29.10 9.80
N LEU A 5 37.49 -28.46 8.87
CA LEU A 5 36.57 -27.36 9.18
C LEU A 5 35.28 -27.46 8.36
N ILE A 6 34.22 -27.64 9.13
CA ILE A 6 32.83 -27.37 8.82
C ILE A 6 32.65 -25.84 8.73
N ALA A 7 31.65 -25.44 7.94
CA ALA A 7 30.97 -24.14 7.95
C ALA A 7 31.71 -22.93 7.38
N SER A 8 31.51 -22.73 6.08
CA SER A 8 31.28 -21.38 5.54
C SER A 8 30.16 -21.42 4.50
N ILE A 9 29.06 -22.10 4.84
CA ILE A 9 27.76 -21.73 4.26
C ILE A 9 27.44 -20.39 4.91
N LEU A 10 27.81 -19.30 4.23
CA LEU A 10 27.22 -17.99 4.50
C LEU A 10 25.74 -18.14 4.18
N PHE A 11 24.98 -18.47 5.22
CA PHE A 11 23.55 -18.43 5.28
C PHE A 11 23.14 -16.94 5.16
N PHE A 12 23.22 -16.39 3.95
CA PHE A 12 22.52 -15.16 3.59
C PHE A 12 21.04 -15.52 3.41
N THR A 13 20.37 -15.79 4.52
CA THR A 13 18.90 -15.73 4.56
C THR A 13 18.47 -14.29 4.32
N PRO A 14 17.41 -14.06 3.54
CA PRO A 14 17.03 -12.74 3.11
C PRO A 14 16.50 -11.95 4.32
N LEU A 15 17.16 -10.84 4.66
CA LEU A 15 16.61 -9.81 5.56
C LEU A 15 15.36 -9.12 5.00
N GLY A 16 14.83 -9.58 3.85
CA GLY A 16 13.67 -8.99 3.17
C GLY A 16 12.31 -9.28 3.80
N GLY A 17 12.18 -10.27 4.69
CA GLY A 17 10.89 -10.62 5.29
C GLY A 17 10.35 -9.57 6.28
N PHE A 18 11.23 -8.89 7.01
CA PHE A 18 10.84 -7.88 8.01
C PHE A 18 10.53 -6.51 7.38
N ALA A 19 11.23 -6.15 6.31
CA ALA A 19 10.95 -4.92 5.57
C ALA A 19 9.56 -4.98 4.89
N ASP A 20 9.19 -6.15 4.37
CA ASP A 20 7.89 -6.39 3.73
C ASP A 20 6.72 -6.30 4.72
N GLU A 21 6.86 -6.85 5.93
CA GLU A 21 5.80 -6.81 6.95
C GLU A 21 5.52 -5.37 7.44
N LYS A 22 6.58 -4.62 7.79
CA LYS A 22 6.45 -3.23 8.23
C LYS A 22 5.90 -2.33 7.11
N GLN A 23 6.39 -2.50 5.89
CA GLN A 23 5.86 -1.77 4.73
C GLN A 23 4.37 -2.06 4.55
N ARG A 24 3.96 -3.32 4.62
CA ARG A 24 2.56 -3.73 4.44
C ARG A 24 1.65 -3.18 5.54
N GLU A 25 2.14 -3.07 6.78
CA GLU A 25 1.41 -2.41 7.86
C GLU A 25 1.15 -0.93 7.54
N ILE A 26 2.19 -0.20 7.13
CA ILE A 26 2.11 1.22 6.77
C ILE A 26 1.18 1.46 5.58
N GLU A 27 1.26 0.61 4.55
CA GLU A 27 0.37 0.70 3.39
C GLU A 27 -1.10 0.45 3.76
N ASN A 28 -1.38 -0.51 4.65
CA ASN A 28 -2.73 -0.79 5.13
C ASN A 28 -3.28 0.37 5.97
N GLU A 29 -2.46 0.96 6.84
CA GLU A 29 -2.82 2.15 7.60
C GLU A 29 -3.18 3.32 6.67
N ALA A 30 -2.37 3.54 5.63
CA ALA A 30 -2.63 4.58 4.64
C ALA A 30 -3.94 4.37 3.87
N ILE A 31 -4.22 3.12 3.43
CA ILE A 31 -5.50 2.77 2.79
C ILE A 31 -6.67 3.03 3.74
N ASN A 32 -6.55 2.62 5.01
CA ASN A 32 -7.60 2.82 6.01
C ASN A 32 -7.89 4.30 6.27
N LEU A 33 -6.87 5.15 6.29
CA LEU A 33 -7.05 6.60 6.40
C LEU A 33 -7.83 7.17 5.21
N VAL A 34 -7.53 6.74 3.98
CA VAL A 34 -8.29 7.14 2.77
C VAL A 34 -9.73 6.64 2.83
N ILE A 35 -9.97 5.39 3.23
CA ILE A 35 -11.32 4.84 3.39
C ILE A 35 -12.11 5.63 4.45
N LYS A 36 -11.50 5.91 5.60
CA LYS A 36 -12.10 6.66 6.72
C LYS A 36 -12.52 8.06 6.29
N LYS A 37 -11.63 8.77 5.58
CA LYS A 37 -11.85 10.19 5.20
C LYS A 37 -12.70 10.35 3.93
N TYR A 38 -12.51 9.50 2.92
CA TYR A 38 -13.08 9.68 1.58
C TYR A 38 -13.94 8.51 1.09
N GLY A 39 -13.90 7.35 1.74
CA GLY A 39 -14.54 6.12 1.27
C GLY A 39 -16.04 6.25 1.00
N LYS A 40 -16.78 7.00 1.83
CA LYS A 40 -18.21 7.27 1.60
C LYS A 40 -18.44 8.06 0.30
N GLY A 41 -17.62 9.08 0.05
CA GLY A 41 -17.69 9.88 -1.18
C GLY A 41 -17.34 9.06 -2.42
N LEU A 42 -16.28 8.26 -2.35
CA LEU A 42 -15.85 7.36 -3.41
C LEU A 42 -16.93 6.31 -3.74
N LYS A 43 -17.51 5.67 -2.71
CA LYS A 43 -18.61 4.71 -2.88
C LYS A 43 -19.85 5.37 -3.50
N ASN A 44 -20.20 6.58 -3.06
CA ASN A 44 -21.34 7.31 -3.62
C ASN A 44 -21.13 7.66 -5.10
N ARG A 45 -19.90 8.02 -5.51
CA ARG A 45 -19.55 8.29 -6.91
C ARG A 45 -19.75 7.07 -7.82
N LEU A 46 -19.62 5.86 -7.28
CA LEU A 46 -19.81 4.60 -8.01
C LEU A 46 -21.23 4.01 -7.85
N LYS A 47 -22.15 4.69 -7.17
CA LYS A 47 -23.51 4.19 -6.97
C LYS A 47 -24.21 3.96 -8.31
N GLY A 48 -24.76 2.76 -8.51
CA GLY A 48 -25.46 2.38 -9.75
C GLY A 48 -24.56 1.80 -10.84
N THR A 49 -23.24 1.76 -10.66
CA THR A 49 -22.30 1.20 -11.64
C THR A 49 -22.05 -0.30 -11.47
N GLY A 50 -22.44 -0.88 -10.34
CA GLY A 50 -22.15 -2.28 -10.00
C GLY A 50 -20.73 -2.56 -9.50
N VAL A 51 -19.85 -1.55 -9.48
CA VAL A 51 -18.46 -1.69 -8.99
C VAL A 51 -18.27 -1.02 -7.63
N THR A 52 -17.29 -1.52 -6.87
CA THR A 52 -16.85 -0.92 -5.60
C THR A 52 -15.50 -0.23 -5.77
N PRO A 53 -15.19 0.77 -4.93
CA PRO A 53 -13.84 1.33 -4.89
C PRO A 53 -12.80 0.25 -4.57
N SER A 54 -11.72 0.23 -5.34
CA SER A 54 -10.50 -0.53 -5.12
C SER A 54 -9.37 0.44 -4.79
N TYR A 55 -8.39 0.01 -4.00
CA TYR A 55 -7.28 0.85 -3.57
C TYR A 55 -5.96 0.16 -3.92
N ARG A 56 -4.98 0.95 -4.34
CA ARG A 56 -3.59 0.52 -4.53
C ARG A 56 -2.67 1.48 -3.78
N SER A 57 -1.62 0.92 -3.19
CA SER A 57 -0.60 1.62 -2.43
C SER A 57 0.73 1.60 -3.17
N TRP A 58 1.48 2.69 -2.98
CA TRP A 58 2.89 2.80 -3.33
C TRP A 58 3.61 3.39 -2.12
N TYR A 59 4.30 2.54 -1.37
CA TYR A 59 5.15 2.97 -0.27
C TYR A 59 6.26 3.89 -0.78
N GLU A 60 6.41 5.05 -0.14
CA GLU A 60 7.49 5.99 -0.43
C GLU A 60 8.53 5.97 0.69
N ASN A 61 8.06 6.02 1.94
CA ASN A 61 8.87 5.92 3.15
C ASN A 61 7.98 5.62 4.38
N ASP A 62 8.59 5.55 5.56
CA ASP A 62 7.91 5.19 6.81
C ASP A 62 6.75 6.12 7.21
N CYS A 63 6.66 7.33 6.65
CA CYS A 63 5.56 8.24 6.91
C CYS A 63 4.66 8.47 5.69
N PHE A 64 5.17 8.38 4.47
CA PHE A 64 4.41 8.73 3.26
C PHE A 64 4.10 7.51 2.39
N VAL A 65 2.84 7.45 1.97
CA VAL A 65 2.33 6.45 1.02
C VAL A 65 1.43 7.15 0.01
N SER A 66 1.70 6.90 -1.27
CA SER A 66 0.79 7.29 -2.35
C SER A 66 -0.33 6.25 -2.46
N ILE A 67 -1.58 6.68 -2.37
CA ILE A 67 -2.76 5.82 -2.52
C ILE A 67 -3.53 6.24 -3.77
N ALA A 68 -3.87 5.27 -4.62
CA ALA A 68 -4.82 5.48 -5.70
C ALA A 68 -6.12 4.74 -5.39
N ALA A 69 -7.22 5.49 -5.31
CA ALA A 69 -8.56 4.92 -5.34
C ALA A 69 -9.04 4.81 -6.78
N GLY A 70 -9.55 3.64 -7.13
CA GLY A 70 -9.96 3.30 -8.48
C GLY A 70 -11.05 2.25 -8.52
N THR A 71 -11.20 1.61 -9.67
CA THR A 71 -12.10 0.47 -9.87
C THR A 71 -11.32 -0.68 -10.47
N TYR A 72 -11.62 -1.90 -10.02
CA TYR A 72 -11.14 -3.12 -10.64
C TYR A 72 -12.24 -3.75 -11.48
N GLN A 73 -11.92 -4.12 -12.71
CA GLN A 73 -12.68 -5.02 -13.59
C GLN A 73 -11.73 -6.17 -13.97
N GLU A 74 -12.27 -7.34 -14.36
CA GLU A 74 -11.55 -8.62 -14.44
C GLU A 74 -10.11 -8.52 -14.99
N ASP A 75 -9.87 -7.67 -16.00
CA ASP A 75 -8.56 -7.46 -16.62
C ASP A 75 -8.01 -6.02 -16.51
N THR A 76 -8.76 -5.08 -15.92
CA THR A 76 -8.38 -3.66 -15.92
C THR A 76 -8.54 -2.99 -14.56
N TRP A 77 -7.55 -2.16 -14.22
CA TRP A 77 -7.61 -1.30 -13.05
C TRP A 77 -7.40 0.14 -13.47
N SER A 78 -8.31 1.01 -13.07
CA SER A 78 -8.31 2.43 -13.45
C SER A 78 -8.34 3.31 -12.22
N ALA A 79 -7.39 4.23 -12.12
CA ALA A 79 -7.37 5.24 -11.07
C ALA A 79 -8.48 6.27 -11.28
N MET A 80 -9.20 6.59 -10.21
CA MET A 80 -10.18 7.69 -10.17
C MET A 80 -9.68 8.89 -9.40
N LYS A 81 -8.85 8.65 -8.38
CA LYS A 81 -8.29 9.69 -7.53
C LYS A 81 -7.00 9.22 -6.87
N TRP A 82 -6.04 10.12 -6.80
CA TRP A 82 -4.76 9.92 -6.12
C TRP A 82 -4.73 10.71 -4.82
N PHE A 83 -4.06 10.15 -3.83
CA PHE A 83 -3.90 10.72 -2.51
C PHE A 83 -2.44 10.60 -2.07
N SER A 84 -1.91 11.67 -1.48
CA SER A 84 -0.70 11.59 -0.67
C SER A 84 -1.14 11.41 0.78
N VAL A 85 -0.68 10.33 1.41
CA VAL A 85 -1.07 9.96 2.78
C VAL A 85 0.15 10.03 3.68
N ASN A 86 0.06 10.80 4.75
CA ASN A 86 1.03 10.82 5.82
C ASN A 86 0.47 10.04 7.02
N VAL A 87 0.96 8.81 7.23
CA VAL A 87 0.52 7.96 8.34
C VAL A 87 0.97 8.51 9.69
N CYS A 88 2.16 9.12 9.76
CA CYS A 88 2.73 9.70 10.98
C CYS A 88 1.92 10.89 11.52
N SER A 89 1.18 11.60 10.65
CA SER A 89 0.29 12.70 11.03
C SER A 89 -1.20 12.40 10.79
N GLU A 90 -1.55 11.15 10.50
CA GLU A 90 -2.92 10.70 10.15
C GLU A 90 -3.62 11.59 9.08
N SER A 91 -2.86 12.13 8.13
CA SER A 91 -3.38 13.03 7.10
C SER A 91 -3.44 12.34 5.73
N ALA A 92 -4.44 12.72 4.95
CA ALA A 92 -4.60 12.27 3.57
C ALA A 92 -5.05 13.46 2.72
N GLU A 93 -4.30 13.78 1.68
CA GLU A 93 -4.51 14.92 0.80
C GLU A 93 -4.78 14.45 -0.62
N ILE A 94 -5.73 15.09 -1.30
CA ILE A 94 -6.02 14.77 -2.70
C ILE A 94 -4.91 15.38 -3.56
N MET A 95 -4.29 14.55 -4.39
CA MET A 95 -3.36 15.03 -5.40
C MET A 95 -4.15 15.59 -6.58
N GLU A 96 -3.85 16.81 -6.99
CA GLU A 96 -4.38 17.37 -8.23
C GLU A 96 -3.76 16.62 -9.40
N SER A 97 -4.62 16.11 -10.29
CA SER A 97 -4.21 15.66 -11.62
C SER A 97 -4.21 16.90 -12.50
N GLU A 98 -3.05 17.26 -13.07
CA GLU A 98 -2.94 18.30 -14.10
C GLU A 98 -3.93 18.08 -15.26
#